data_AF-A0A813HTD8-F1
#
_entry.id   AF-A0A813HTD8-F1
#
_cell.length_a   1.000
_cell.length_b   1.000
_cell.length_c   1.000
_cell.angle_alpha   90.00
_cell.angle_beta   90.00
_cell.angle_gamma   90.00
#
_symmetry.space_group_name_H-M   'P 1'
#
loop_
_entity.id
_entity.type
_entity.pdbx_description
1 polymer ?
#
loop_
_entity_poly.entity_id
_entity_poly.type
_entity_poly.pdbx_seq_one_letter_code
_entity_poly.pdbx_strand_id
1 'polypeptide(L)'
;MATRSEIHFELVELSGHVIAQGAWSATLRADCLYRTARLAKPGHRCRLLQGTQEIKPFTPLAALDLSLGTCIQVVWISSVVQGCGTAGAFAVIKNNGSVVTWGHPDMGGDSSSVAELLMTGVVQIVATDTAFAAIKDNGSVVTWGAWNRGGDSTAIATLLAEGVVQVCGNTGAFAARKSNGSVVTWGNDEEGGDSSKVVATLLSDVVQVCGSGGAFAAIKSGGSVVTWGDDWGGDSSEVAALLTEGVVQICGGEMAFAAIKADGSVVSWGDSRYSGDSSAVASLLTEGVTAIF
;
A
#
# COMPACT_ATOMS: atom_id res chain seq x y z
N MET A 1 19.35 37.79 36.82
CA MET A 1 19.42 36.94 35.61
C MET A 1 19.74 35.54 36.06
N ALA A 2 18.75 34.64 36.09
CA ALA A 2 19.02 33.23 36.38
C ALA A 2 19.63 32.59 35.12
N THR A 3 20.86 32.12 35.22
CA THR A 3 21.54 31.33 34.18
C THR A 3 20.71 30.08 33.89
N ARG A 4 20.20 29.90 32.67
CA ARG A 4 19.57 28.64 32.25
C ARG A 4 20.61 27.54 32.40
N SER A 5 20.34 26.53 33.22
CA SER A 5 21.18 25.35 33.33
C SER A 5 21.12 24.56 32.02
N GLU A 6 22.23 24.51 31.30
CA GLU A 6 22.40 23.67 30.11
C GLU A 6 22.92 22.29 30.53
N ILE A 7 22.42 21.25 29.87
CA ILE A 7 22.83 19.86 30.07
C ILE A 7 23.55 19.40 28.80
N HIS A 8 24.71 18.77 28.95
CA HIS A 8 25.50 18.25 27.83
C HIS A 8 25.40 16.72 27.75
N PHE A 9 24.90 16.20 26.64
CA PHE A 9 24.83 14.76 26.36
C PHE A 9 24.83 14.50 24.85
N GLU A 10 25.02 13.23 24.48
CA GLU A 10 24.96 12.75 23.11
C GLU A 10 23.76 11.82 22.92
N LEU A 11 23.13 11.92 21.75
CA LEU A 11 22.12 11.00 21.27
C LEU A 11 22.80 10.03 20.31
N VAL A 12 22.90 8.75 20.66
CA VAL A 12 23.76 7.79 19.95
C VAL A 12 22.95 6.54 19.59
N GLU A 13 23.18 6.00 18.40
CA GLU A 13 22.65 4.67 18.03
C GLU A 13 23.39 3.54 18.76
N LEU A 14 22.80 2.34 18.78
CA LEU A 14 23.51 1.13 19.24
C LEU A 14 24.78 0.82 18.43
N SER A 15 24.87 1.31 17.19
CA SER A 15 26.04 1.22 16.32
C SER A 15 27.22 2.09 16.78
N GLY A 16 27.00 2.98 17.77
CA GLY A 16 27.96 4.00 18.18
C GLY A 16 27.90 5.28 17.33
N HIS A 17 27.00 5.38 16.36
CA HIS A 17 26.83 6.58 15.55
C HIS A 17 26.11 7.69 16.33
N VAL A 18 26.70 8.88 16.39
CA VAL A 18 26.14 10.05 17.08
C VAL A 18 25.11 10.73 16.17
N ILE A 19 23.83 10.69 16.57
CA ILE A 19 22.70 11.34 15.88
C ILE A 19 22.69 12.85 16.15
N ALA A 20 22.96 13.26 17.39
CA ALA A 20 23.01 14.65 17.80
C ALA A 20 23.87 14.81 19.06
N GLN A 21 24.61 15.92 19.16
CA GLN A 21 25.43 16.27 20.31
C GLN A 21 25.34 17.77 20.59
N GLY A 22 25.38 18.19 21.86
CA GLY A 22 25.41 19.62 22.21
C GLY A 22 24.85 19.94 23.59
N ALA A 23 24.67 21.24 23.84
CA ALA A 23 24.03 21.77 25.03
C ALA A 23 22.51 21.81 24.83
N TRP A 24 21.75 21.13 25.70
CA TRP A 24 20.30 21.12 25.69
C TRP A 24 19.77 21.84 26.92
N SER A 25 18.73 22.66 26.73
CA SER A 25 18.11 23.35 27.86
C SER A 25 17.48 22.34 28.82
N ALA A 26 17.82 22.43 30.12
CA ALA A 26 17.22 21.60 31.17
C ALA A 26 15.69 21.75 31.26
N THR A 27 15.13 22.83 30.70
CA THR A 27 13.69 23.08 30.64
C THR A 27 12.96 22.28 29.56
N LEU A 28 13.68 21.62 28.65
CA LEU A 28 13.08 20.78 27.62
C LEU A 28 12.60 19.44 28.20
N ARG A 29 11.77 18.75 27.43
CA ARG A 29 11.31 17.39 27.70
C ARG A 29 11.92 16.43 26.68
N ALA A 30 11.91 15.14 27.02
CA ALA A 30 12.44 14.09 26.16
C ALA A 30 11.76 14.03 24.78
N ASP A 31 10.54 14.56 24.60
CA ASP A 31 9.87 14.60 23.30
C ASP A 31 10.67 15.37 22.24
N CYS A 32 11.46 16.37 22.64
CA CYS A 32 12.40 17.06 21.76
C CYS A 32 13.46 16.09 21.20
N LEU A 33 13.96 15.17 22.04
CA LEU A 33 14.93 14.14 21.64
C LEU A 33 14.28 13.10 20.73
N TYR A 34 13.04 12.72 21.02
CA TYR A 34 12.26 11.85 20.14
C TYR A 34 12.04 12.48 18.76
N ARG A 35 11.79 13.80 18.68
CA ARG A 35 11.68 14.51 17.41
C ARG A 35 13.01 14.50 16.65
N THR A 36 14.12 14.82 17.33
CA THR A 36 15.46 14.80 16.72
C THR A 36 15.82 13.41 16.19
N ALA A 37 15.56 12.35 16.98
CA ALA A 37 15.70 10.98 16.50
C ALA A 37 14.85 10.77 15.24
N ARG A 38 13.54 11.02 15.29
CA ARG A 38 12.65 10.81 14.13
C ARG A 38 13.05 11.59 12.88
N LEU A 39 13.68 12.75 13.01
CA LEU A 39 14.24 13.49 11.88
C LEU A 39 15.48 12.80 11.29
N ALA A 40 16.31 12.19 12.12
CA ALA A 40 17.47 11.42 11.68
C ALA A 40 17.08 10.12 10.95
N LYS A 41 15.94 9.52 11.30
CA LYS A 41 15.38 8.36 10.59
C LYS A 41 13.86 8.47 10.40
N PRO A 42 13.41 9.20 9.37
CA PRO A 42 11.98 9.35 9.10
C PRO A 42 11.26 8.01 8.93
N GLY A 43 10.00 7.95 9.35
CA GLY A 43 9.17 6.74 9.27
C GLY A 43 9.47 5.66 10.31
N HIS A 44 10.54 5.79 11.10
CA HIS A 44 10.86 4.82 12.15
C HIS A 44 10.30 5.24 13.50
N ARG A 45 9.72 4.29 14.23
CA ARG A 45 9.50 4.45 15.67
C ARG A 45 10.82 4.21 16.41
N CYS A 46 11.04 4.96 17.48
CA CYS A 46 12.23 4.81 18.33
C CYS A 46 11.87 4.73 19.81
N ARG A 47 12.79 4.20 20.60
CA ARG A 47 12.84 4.30 22.07
C ARG A 47 14.14 4.97 22.45
N LEU A 48 14.08 5.85 23.46
CA LEU A 48 15.26 6.47 24.04
C LEU A 48 15.60 5.76 25.34
N LEU A 49 16.84 5.34 25.50
CA LEU A 49 17.30 4.61 26.68
C LEU A 49 18.42 5.39 27.38
N GLN A 50 18.37 5.41 28.71
CA GLN A 50 19.50 5.73 29.57
C GLN A 50 19.97 4.42 30.22
N GLY A 51 21.09 3.87 29.76
CA GLY A 51 21.46 2.49 30.07
C GLY A 51 20.38 1.52 29.58
N THR A 52 19.77 0.77 30.50
CA THR A 52 18.67 -0.17 30.19
C THR A 52 17.27 0.40 30.39
N GLN A 53 17.15 1.61 30.95
CA GLN A 53 15.86 2.22 31.27
C GLN A 53 15.34 3.07 30.12
N GLU A 54 14.05 2.92 29.80
CA GLU A 54 13.40 3.74 28.78
C GLU A 54 12.99 5.11 29.33
N ILE A 55 13.40 6.15 28.64
CA ILE A 55 13.00 7.53 28.90
C ILE A 55 11.64 7.79 28.24
N LYS A 56 10.61 8.16 29.01
CA LYS A 56 9.29 8.47 28.45
C LYS A 56 9.28 9.87 27.80
N PRO A 57 8.48 10.11 26.74
CA PRO A 57 8.49 11.38 25.99
C PRO A 57 8.24 12.63 26.84
N PHE A 58 7.40 12.55 27.87
CA PHE A 58 7.07 13.70 28.70
C PHE A 58 7.99 13.90 29.90
N THR A 59 9.03 13.08 30.06
CA THR A 59 10.01 13.22 31.13
C THR A 59 10.80 14.52 30.95
N PRO A 60 10.82 15.43 31.94
CA PRO A 60 11.68 16.62 31.91
C PRO A 60 13.16 16.21 31.86
N LEU A 61 13.98 16.87 31.05
CA LEU A 61 15.41 16.54 30.96
C LEU A 61 16.14 16.79 32.28
N ALA A 62 15.72 17.79 33.06
CA ALA A 62 16.23 18.03 34.41
C ALA A 62 15.96 16.89 35.41
N ALA A 63 14.99 16.01 35.12
CA ALA A 63 14.67 14.87 35.97
C ALA A 63 15.49 13.62 35.62
N LEU A 64 16.31 13.67 34.57
CA LEU A 64 17.23 12.63 34.18
C LEU A 64 18.60 12.87 34.84
N ASP A 65 19.24 11.82 35.31
CA ASP A 65 20.58 11.91 35.87
C ASP A 65 21.63 11.99 34.75
N LEU A 66 21.75 13.18 34.14
CA LEU A 66 22.59 13.44 32.97
C LEU A 66 23.92 14.08 33.38
N SER A 67 24.71 13.35 34.18
CA SER A 67 26.09 13.74 34.48
C SER A 67 26.94 13.91 33.21
N LEU A 68 27.98 14.74 33.26
CA LEU A 68 28.91 14.98 32.14
C LEU A 68 29.41 13.65 31.54
N GLY A 69 29.09 13.41 30.27
CA GLY A 69 29.47 12.18 29.53
C GLY A 69 28.37 11.12 29.44
N THR A 70 27.13 11.42 29.86
CA THR A 70 26.01 10.47 29.70
C THR A 70 25.56 10.38 28.23
N CYS A 71 25.48 9.15 27.70
CA CYS A 71 24.93 8.89 26.36
C CYS A 71 23.48 8.40 26.46
N ILE A 72 22.58 8.99 25.67
CA ILE A 72 21.21 8.49 25.48
C ILE A 72 21.21 7.63 24.23
N GLN A 73 20.85 6.35 24.38
CA GLN A 73 20.79 5.42 23.27
C GLN A 73 19.46 5.51 22.53
N VAL A 74 19.51 5.59 21.21
CA VAL A 74 18.34 5.46 20.33
C VAL A 74 18.24 4.02 19.86
N VAL A 75 17.12 3.37 20.19
CA VAL A 75 16.77 2.06 19.67
C VAL A 75 15.65 2.22 18.66
N TRP A 76 15.92 1.88 17.41
CA TRP A 76 14.91 1.82 16.36
C TRP A 76 14.07 0.56 16.53
N ILE A 77 12.77 0.73 16.75
CA ILE A 77 11.83 -0.38 16.75
C ILE A 77 11.27 -0.51 15.33
N SER A 78 11.54 -1.65 14.69
CA SER A 78 11.02 -1.95 13.36
C SER A 78 9.51 -2.18 13.46
N SER A 79 8.75 -1.13 13.21
CA SER A 79 7.31 -1.23 12.94
C SER A 79 7.14 -1.88 11.58
N VAL A 80 6.31 -2.91 11.46
CA VAL A 80 5.81 -3.34 10.16
C VAL A 80 5.19 -2.12 9.47
N VAL A 81 5.56 -1.87 8.20
CA VAL A 81 5.07 -0.72 7.43
C VAL A 81 3.71 -1.05 6.82
N GLN A 82 3.53 -2.30 6.38
CA GLN A 82 2.29 -2.80 5.79
C GLN A 82 2.19 -4.32 5.99
N GLY A 83 0.97 -4.82 6.25
CA GLY A 83 0.64 -6.24 6.25
C GLY A 83 -0.49 -6.52 5.26
N CYS A 84 -0.44 -7.65 4.58
CA CYS A 84 -1.46 -8.13 3.65
C CYS A 84 -1.66 -9.63 3.87
N GLY A 85 -2.90 -10.11 3.74
CA GLY A 85 -3.27 -11.50 3.98
C GLY A 85 -4.01 -12.11 2.80
N THR A 86 -3.77 -13.40 2.59
CA THR A 86 -4.57 -14.28 1.73
C THR A 86 -5.52 -15.10 2.61
N ALA A 87 -6.31 -16.01 2.05
CA ALA A 87 -7.17 -16.92 2.81
C ALA A 87 -6.40 -17.82 3.80
N GLY A 88 -5.09 -18.05 3.57
CA GLY A 88 -4.28 -18.97 4.36
C GLY A 88 -2.86 -18.52 4.71
N ALA A 89 -2.43 -17.32 4.29
CA ALA A 89 -1.07 -16.83 4.53
C ALA A 89 -1.04 -15.32 4.76
N PHE A 90 0.08 -14.85 5.29
CA PHE A 90 0.34 -13.44 5.58
C PHE A 90 1.71 -13.03 5.04
N ALA A 91 1.80 -11.78 4.61
CA ALA A 91 3.05 -11.14 4.24
C ALA A 91 3.16 -9.76 4.88
N VAL A 92 4.36 -9.40 5.36
CA VAL A 92 4.64 -8.11 5.97
C VAL A 92 5.89 -7.46 5.41
N ILE A 93 5.82 -6.15 5.20
CA ILE A 93 6.98 -5.32 4.83
C ILE A 93 7.63 -4.79 6.11
N LYS A 94 8.92 -5.09 6.30
CA LYS A 94 9.76 -4.50 7.34
C LYS A 94 10.20 -3.08 6.92
N ASN A 95 10.58 -2.27 7.91
CA ASN A 95 11.13 -0.92 7.70
C ASN A 95 12.33 -0.82 6.74
N ASN A 96 13.07 -1.90 6.52
CA ASN A 96 14.19 -1.95 5.57
C ASN A 96 13.76 -2.35 4.14
N GLY A 97 12.45 -2.43 3.88
CA GLY A 97 11.89 -2.88 2.59
C GLY A 97 12.03 -4.38 2.34
N SER A 98 12.35 -5.18 3.37
CA SER A 98 12.36 -6.65 3.26
C SER A 98 11.02 -7.27 3.64
N VAL A 99 10.68 -8.41 3.05
CA VAL A 99 9.40 -9.10 3.31
C VAL A 99 9.60 -10.32 4.21
N VAL A 100 8.63 -10.59 5.08
CA VAL A 100 8.49 -11.86 5.81
C VAL A 100 7.10 -12.43 5.53
N THR A 101 7.05 -13.73 5.28
CA THR A 101 5.84 -14.49 4.98
C THR A 101 5.67 -15.62 5.99
N TRP A 102 4.43 -16.01 6.26
CA TRP A 102 4.08 -17.20 7.04
C TRP A 102 2.67 -17.69 6.70
N GLY A 103 2.35 -18.94 7.06
CA GLY A 103 1.05 -19.57 6.81
C GLY A 103 1.15 -20.75 5.86
N HIS A 104 0.07 -21.05 5.14
CA HIS A 104 0.01 -22.18 4.22
C HIS A 104 1.00 -21.98 3.06
N PRO A 105 1.97 -22.90 2.83
CA PRO A 105 3.00 -22.74 1.80
C PRO A 105 2.43 -22.45 0.40
N ASP A 106 1.45 -23.27 -0.03
CA ASP A 106 0.84 -23.15 -1.37
C ASP A 106 -0.05 -21.90 -1.54
N MET A 107 -0.34 -21.17 -0.46
CA MET A 107 -1.13 -19.93 -0.50
C MET A 107 -0.27 -18.67 -0.27
N GLY A 108 1.04 -18.79 -0.49
CA GLY A 108 2.02 -17.71 -0.37
C GLY A 108 2.70 -17.59 0.99
N GLY A 109 2.50 -18.57 1.88
CA GLY A 109 3.22 -18.67 3.17
C GLY A 109 4.69 -19.06 3.01
N ASP A 110 5.06 -19.67 1.89
CA ASP A 110 6.44 -19.91 1.48
C ASP A 110 6.83 -18.98 0.32
N SER A 111 7.79 -18.08 0.56
CA SER A 111 8.36 -17.19 -0.45
C SER A 111 9.84 -17.48 -0.73
N SER A 112 10.31 -18.70 -0.42
CA SER A 112 11.71 -19.10 -0.56
C SER A 112 12.23 -19.00 -2.00
N SER A 113 11.37 -19.28 -2.99
CA SER A 113 11.68 -19.19 -4.43
C SER A 113 12.02 -17.77 -4.90
N VAL A 114 11.56 -16.75 -4.18
CA VAL A 114 11.77 -15.32 -4.49
C VAL A 114 12.44 -14.56 -3.35
N ALA A 115 13.01 -15.27 -2.38
CA ALA A 115 13.52 -14.66 -1.14
C ALA A 115 14.56 -13.57 -1.39
N GLU A 116 15.48 -13.80 -2.34
CA GLU A 116 16.52 -12.82 -2.71
C GLU A 116 15.94 -11.52 -3.25
N LEU A 117 14.85 -11.60 -4.02
CA LEU A 117 14.17 -10.44 -4.60
C LEU A 117 13.40 -9.63 -3.55
N LEU A 118 13.03 -10.27 -2.43
CA LEU A 118 12.28 -9.69 -1.31
C LEU A 118 13.16 -9.21 -0.15
N MET A 119 14.49 -9.20 -0.31
CA MET A 119 15.41 -8.79 0.76
C MET A 119 15.42 -7.28 1.02
N THR A 120 15.08 -6.44 0.03
CA THR A 120 15.07 -4.97 0.15
C THR A 120 14.18 -4.33 -0.93
N GLY A 121 13.86 -3.06 -0.74
CA GLY A 121 13.23 -2.20 -1.76
C GLY A 121 11.74 -2.46 -1.98
N VAL A 122 11.09 -3.35 -1.24
CA VAL A 122 9.63 -3.54 -1.32
C VAL A 122 8.91 -2.40 -0.62
N VAL A 123 7.99 -1.75 -1.33
CA VAL A 123 7.22 -0.59 -0.85
C VAL A 123 5.74 -0.89 -0.64
N GLN A 124 5.20 -1.89 -1.34
CA GLN A 124 3.80 -2.29 -1.22
C GLN A 124 3.64 -3.79 -1.47
N ILE A 125 2.72 -4.43 -0.77
CA ILE A 125 2.26 -5.79 -1.04
C ILE A 125 0.75 -5.77 -1.30
N VAL A 126 0.33 -6.49 -2.32
CA VAL A 126 -1.07 -6.73 -2.70
C VAL A 126 -1.29 -8.24 -2.73
N ALA A 127 -2.48 -8.69 -2.35
CA ALA A 127 -2.83 -10.11 -2.35
C ALA A 127 -4.06 -10.38 -3.21
N THR A 128 -4.12 -11.61 -3.73
CA THR A 128 -5.36 -12.28 -4.15
C THR A 128 -5.77 -13.26 -3.05
N ASP A 129 -6.69 -14.20 -3.31
CA ASP A 129 -7.11 -15.18 -2.30
C ASP A 129 -5.97 -16.10 -1.85
N THR A 130 -4.97 -16.36 -2.69
CA THR A 130 -3.87 -17.31 -2.38
C THR A 130 -2.53 -16.95 -3.03
N ALA A 131 -2.34 -15.72 -3.52
CA ALA A 131 -1.07 -15.24 -4.05
C ALA A 131 -0.79 -13.80 -3.63
N PHE A 132 0.46 -13.37 -3.80
CA PHE A 132 0.93 -12.03 -3.47
C PHE A 132 1.72 -11.42 -4.62
N ALA A 133 1.66 -10.09 -4.72
CA ALA A 133 2.49 -9.27 -5.58
C ALA A 133 3.13 -8.14 -4.74
N ALA A 134 4.44 -8.04 -4.77
CA ALA A 134 5.21 -6.98 -4.13
C ALA A 134 5.68 -5.95 -5.17
N ILE A 135 5.32 -4.68 -4.96
CA ILE A 135 5.85 -3.56 -5.74
C ILE A 135 7.14 -3.07 -5.07
N LYS A 136 8.20 -2.89 -5.87
CA LYS A 136 9.48 -2.35 -5.43
C LYS A 136 9.62 -0.86 -5.73
N ASP A 137 10.51 -0.18 -5.02
CA ASP A 137 10.83 1.25 -5.17
C ASP A 137 11.30 1.65 -6.58
N ASN A 138 11.92 0.73 -7.30
CA ASN A 138 12.30 0.88 -8.70
C ASN A 138 11.15 0.63 -9.70
N GLY A 139 9.93 0.36 -9.21
CA GLY A 139 8.75 0.07 -10.02
C GLY A 139 8.72 -1.34 -10.63
N SER A 140 9.57 -2.26 -10.17
CA SER A 140 9.46 -3.69 -10.51
C SER A 140 8.45 -4.42 -9.62
N VAL A 141 7.92 -5.55 -10.09
CA VAL A 141 6.99 -6.40 -9.33
C VAL A 141 7.54 -7.82 -9.16
N VAL A 142 7.41 -8.36 -7.95
CA VAL A 142 7.76 -9.75 -7.60
C VAL A 142 6.50 -10.47 -7.15
N THR A 143 6.23 -11.66 -7.67
CA THR A 143 5.02 -12.46 -7.36
C THR A 143 5.39 -13.78 -6.72
N TRP A 144 4.50 -14.31 -5.87
CA TRP A 144 4.62 -15.65 -5.28
C TRP A 144 3.26 -16.17 -4.77
N GLY A 145 3.19 -17.45 -4.44
CA GLY A 145 1.96 -18.14 -4.03
C GLY A 145 1.37 -18.99 -5.15
N ALA A 146 0.06 -19.24 -5.14
CA ALA A 146 -0.57 -20.12 -6.12
C ALA A 146 -0.46 -19.55 -7.54
N TRP A 147 0.13 -20.32 -8.46
CA TRP A 147 0.39 -19.90 -9.84
C TRP A 147 -0.89 -19.47 -10.58
N ASN A 148 -1.97 -20.23 -10.41
CA ASN A 148 -3.27 -19.98 -11.04
C ASN A 148 -4.05 -18.82 -10.41
N ARG A 149 -3.50 -18.19 -9.36
CA ARG A 149 -4.06 -17.01 -8.70
C ARG A 149 -3.14 -15.80 -8.81
N GLY A 150 -2.20 -15.83 -9.76
CA GLY A 150 -1.26 -14.74 -10.04
C GLY A 150 0.09 -14.84 -9.32
N GLY A 151 0.38 -15.97 -8.66
CA GLY A 151 1.67 -16.24 -8.04
C GLY A 151 2.80 -16.56 -9.03
N ASP A 152 2.48 -16.79 -10.30
CA ASP A 152 3.42 -16.90 -11.41
C ASP A 152 3.18 -15.77 -12.41
N SER A 153 4.18 -14.91 -12.60
CA SER A 153 4.17 -13.83 -13.58
C SER A 153 5.32 -13.94 -14.59
N THR A 154 5.89 -15.13 -14.77
CA THR A 154 7.05 -15.36 -15.65
C THR A 154 6.78 -14.96 -17.10
N ALA A 155 5.57 -15.23 -17.61
CA ALA A 155 5.14 -14.88 -18.97
C ALA A 155 5.16 -13.37 -19.27
N ILE A 156 5.06 -12.53 -18.23
CA ILE A 156 5.02 -11.07 -18.33
C ILE A 156 6.15 -10.38 -17.55
N ALA A 157 7.20 -11.12 -17.17
CA ALA A 157 8.26 -10.62 -16.29
C ALA A 157 8.94 -9.35 -16.84
N THR A 158 9.11 -9.24 -18.17
CA THR A 158 9.68 -8.06 -18.82
C THR A 158 8.78 -6.83 -18.70
N LEU A 159 7.47 -7.01 -18.71
CA LEU A 159 6.49 -5.94 -18.56
C LEU A 159 6.44 -5.42 -17.11
N LEU A 160 6.74 -6.29 -16.15
CA LEU A 160 6.78 -6.01 -14.71
C LEU A 160 8.18 -5.64 -14.19
N ALA A 161 9.18 -5.53 -15.05
CA ALA A 161 10.56 -5.26 -14.65
C ALA A 161 10.77 -3.82 -14.16
N GLU A 162 9.92 -2.87 -14.58
CA GLU A 162 9.99 -1.46 -14.19
C GLU A 162 8.71 -0.69 -14.52
N GLY A 163 8.58 0.49 -13.91
CA GLY A 163 7.56 1.48 -14.24
C GLY A 163 6.16 1.16 -13.73
N VAL A 164 5.97 0.11 -12.93
CA VAL A 164 4.71 -0.15 -12.22
C VAL A 164 4.55 0.84 -11.08
N VAL A 165 3.39 1.50 -11.00
CA VAL A 165 3.06 2.51 -9.98
C VAL A 165 1.88 2.12 -9.11
N GLN A 166 1.10 1.13 -9.54
CA GLN A 166 -0.04 0.61 -8.80
C GLN A 166 -0.25 -0.85 -9.20
N VAL A 167 -0.55 -1.69 -8.21
CA VAL A 167 -1.08 -3.05 -8.43
C VAL A 167 -2.39 -3.16 -7.66
N CYS A 168 -3.38 -3.78 -8.30
CA CYS A 168 -4.64 -4.17 -7.68
C CYS A 168 -4.83 -5.67 -7.87
N GLY A 169 -5.38 -6.34 -6.86
CA GLY A 169 -5.76 -7.75 -6.93
C GLY A 169 -7.27 -7.89 -6.82
N ASN A 170 -7.79 -8.98 -7.37
CA ASN A 170 -9.11 -9.53 -7.03
C ASN A 170 -8.92 -10.92 -6.40
N THR A 171 -9.92 -11.81 -6.44
CA THR A 171 -9.78 -13.15 -5.83
C THR A 171 -8.71 -14.03 -6.49
N GLY A 172 -8.35 -13.81 -7.76
CA GLY A 172 -7.38 -14.69 -8.44
C GLY A 172 -6.58 -14.11 -9.60
N ALA A 173 -6.64 -12.81 -9.81
CA ALA A 173 -5.85 -12.09 -10.79
C ALA A 173 -5.34 -10.78 -10.24
N PHE A 174 -4.35 -10.22 -10.93
CA PHE A 174 -3.80 -8.90 -10.66
C PHE A 174 -3.83 -8.04 -11.92
N ALA A 175 -3.92 -6.73 -11.70
CA ALA A 175 -3.73 -5.71 -12.71
C ALA A 175 -2.71 -4.67 -12.21
N ALA A 176 -1.65 -4.44 -12.99
CA ALA A 176 -0.62 -3.45 -12.73
C ALA A 176 -0.78 -2.25 -13.67
N ARG A 177 -0.94 -1.06 -13.11
CA ARG A 177 -0.89 0.20 -13.85
C ARG A 177 0.55 0.71 -13.87
N LYS A 178 1.01 1.08 -15.05
CA LYS A 178 2.34 1.65 -15.27
C LYS A 178 2.29 3.18 -15.30
N SER A 179 3.43 3.82 -15.05
CA SER A 179 3.59 5.28 -15.05
C SER A 179 3.27 5.93 -16.39
N ASN A 180 3.43 5.19 -17.51
CA ASN A 180 3.03 5.62 -18.85
C ASN A 180 1.52 5.51 -19.13
N GLY A 181 0.72 5.09 -18.14
CA GLY A 181 -0.72 4.92 -18.26
C GLY A 181 -1.17 3.62 -18.92
N SER A 182 -0.26 2.68 -19.21
CA SER A 182 -0.62 1.33 -19.65
C SER A 182 -0.98 0.41 -18.48
N VAL A 183 -1.74 -0.65 -18.74
CA VAL A 183 -2.08 -1.69 -17.77
C VAL A 183 -1.64 -3.06 -18.28
N VAL A 184 -1.14 -3.89 -17.36
CA VAL A 184 -0.74 -5.28 -17.60
C VAL A 184 -1.46 -6.17 -16.58
N THR A 185 -2.01 -7.27 -17.03
CA THR A 185 -2.77 -8.22 -16.18
C THR A 185 -2.11 -9.60 -16.16
N TRP A 186 -2.34 -10.37 -15.10
CA TRP A 186 -1.94 -11.78 -14.99
C TRP A 186 -2.76 -12.50 -13.91
N GLY A 187 -2.69 -13.83 -13.90
CA GLY A 187 -3.41 -14.69 -12.97
C GLY A 187 -4.49 -15.48 -13.67
N ASN A 188 -5.62 -15.72 -13.00
CA ASN A 188 -6.74 -16.47 -13.58
C ASN A 188 -7.37 -15.72 -14.76
N ASP A 189 -7.46 -16.37 -15.92
CA ASP A 189 -7.96 -15.76 -17.16
C ASP A 189 -9.42 -15.29 -17.05
N GLU A 190 -10.29 -16.10 -16.44
CA GLU A 190 -11.72 -15.81 -16.27
C GLU A 190 -11.96 -14.65 -15.31
N GLU A 191 -11.08 -14.50 -14.31
CA GLU A 191 -11.14 -13.39 -13.34
C GLU A 191 -10.35 -12.15 -13.80
N GLY A 192 -10.09 -12.00 -15.11
CA GLY A 192 -9.49 -10.80 -15.69
C GLY A 192 -7.96 -10.80 -15.73
N GLY A 193 -7.33 -11.96 -15.53
CA GLY A 193 -5.93 -12.20 -15.87
C GLY A 193 -5.70 -12.06 -17.39
N ASP A 194 -6.68 -12.44 -18.21
CA ASP A 194 -6.70 -12.18 -19.65
C ASP A 194 -7.46 -10.87 -19.95
N SER A 195 -6.73 -9.84 -20.33
CA SER A 195 -7.29 -8.55 -20.78
C SER A 195 -7.31 -8.40 -22.30
N SER A 196 -7.12 -9.46 -23.08
CA SER A 196 -6.95 -9.42 -24.54
C SER A 196 -8.10 -8.73 -25.27
N LYS A 197 -9.34 -8.90 -24.78
CA LYS A 197 -10.55 -8.28 -25.33
C LYS A 197 -10.56 -6.75 -25.21
N VAL A 198 -9.86 -6.20 -24.23
CA VAL A 198 -9.84 -4.76 -23.92
C VAL A 198 -8.46 -4.12 -24.05
N VAL A 199 -7.43 -4.90 -24.43
CA VAL A 199 -6.02 -4.48 -24.40
C VAL A 199 -5.76 -3.17 -25.14
N ALA A 200 -6.41 -2.94 -26.29
CA ALA A 200 -6.25 -1.71 -27.07
C ALA A 200 -6.61 -0.44 -26.28
N THR A 201 -7.54 -0.55 -25.34
CA THR A 201 -7.97 0.56 -24.49
C THR A 201 -7.08 0.74 -23.26
N LEU A 202 -6.27 -0.26 -22.93
CA LEU A 202 -5.38 -0.32 -21.76
C LEU A 202 -3.92 0.03 -22.07
N LEU A 203 -3.60 0.44 -23.31
CA LEU A 203 -2.23 0.77 -23.72
C LEU A 203 -1.76 2.16 -23.23
N SER A 204 -2.67 3.05 -22.85
CA SER A 204 -2.36 4.41 -22.41
C SER A 204 -3.50 5.04 -21.61
N ASP A 205 -3.19 6.17 -20.98
CA ASP A 205 -4.13 7.10 -20.34
C ASP A 205 -4.90 6.54 -19.14
N VAL A 206 -4.58 5.35 -18.64
CA VAL A 206 -5.17 4.83 -17.42
C VAL A 206 -4.56 5.55 -16.21
N VAL A 207 -5.42 6.11 -15.36
CA VAL A 207 -5.05 6.85 -14.15
C VAL A 207 -5.32 6.07 -12.87
N GLN A 208 -6.27 5.14 -12.90
CA GLN A 208 -6.62 4.29 -11.78
C GLN A 208 -7.07 2.92 -12.28
N VAL A 209 -6.70 1.87 -11.55
CA VAL A 209 -7.28 0.52 -11.67
C VAL A 209 -7.87 0.13 -10.32
N CYS A 210 -8.95 -0.65 -10.32
CA CYS A 210 -9.59 -1.20 -9.14
C CYS A 210 -10.10 -2.63 -9.46
N GLY A 211 -10.06 -3.53 -8.49
CA GLY A 211 -10.61 -4.88 -8.60
C GLY A 211 -11.90 -5.05 -7.78
N SER A 212 -12.79 -5.92 -8.23
CA SER A 212 -13.89 -6.50 -7.43
C SER A 212 -13.53 -7.95 -7.04
N GLY A 213 -14.49 -8.84 -6.77
CA GLY A 213 -14.20 -10.26 -6.51
C GLY A 213 -13.62 -10.99 -7.73
N GLY A 214 -14.15 -10.77 -8.94
CA GLY A 214 -13.71 -11.49 -10.15
C GLY A 214 -13.43 -10.60 -11.36
N ALA A 215 -13.49 -9.27 -11.21
CA ALA A 215 -13.36 -8.36 -12.32
C ALA A 215 -12.48 -7.15 -11.98
N PHE A 216 -12.19 -6.35 -12.99
CA PHE A 216 -11.46 -5.10 -12.87
C PHE A 216 -12.17 -3.97 -13.60
N ALA A 217 -11.94 -2.76 -13.10
CA ALA A 217 -12.32 -1.52 -13.74
C ALA A 217 -11.14 -0.54 -13.76
N ALA A 218 -10.97 0.17 -14.88
CA ALA A 218 -9.93 1.17 -15.06
C ALA A 218 -10.54 2.52 -15.46
N ILE A 219 -10.10 3.59 -14.80
CA ILE A 219 -10.45 4.97 -15.16
C ILE A 219 -9.36 5.52 -16.08
N LYS A 220 -9.77 6.10 -17.21
CA LYS A 220 -8.89 6.85 -18.11
C LYS A 220 -8.83 8.33 -17.74
N SER A 221 -7.81 9.04 -18.19
CA SER A 221 -7.60 10.48 -17.91
C SER A 221 -8.76 11.38 -18.36
N GLY A 222 -9.53 10.96 -19.38
CA GLY A 222 -10.77 11.62 -19.80
C GLY A 222 -12.02 11.29 -18.95
N GLY A 223 -11.86 10.48 -17.90
CA GLY A 223 -12.96 10.05 -17.03
C GLY A 223 -13.84 8.95 -17.64
N SER A 224 -13.40 8.31 -18.73
CA SER A 224 -14.05 7.11 -19.25
C SER A 224 -13.61 5.86 -18.48
N VAL A 225 -14.44 4.83 -18.46
CA VAL A 225 -14.18 3.58 -17.74
C VAL A 225 -14.09 2.40 -18.72
N VAL A 226 -13.16 1.49 -18.43
CA VAL A 226 -13.03 0.19 -19.10
C VAL A 226 -13.16 -0.90 -18.05
N THR A 227 -14.00 -1.91 -18.30
CA THR A 227 -14.18 -3.07 -17.42
C THR A 227 -13.81 -4.37 -18.12
N TRP A 228 -13.32 -5.36 -17.36
CA TRP A 228 -13.00 -6.71 -17.87
C TRP A 228 -12.96 -7.73 -16.72
N GLY A 229 -12.86 -9.02 -17.06
CA GLY A 229 -12.92 -10.14 -16.12
C GLY A 229 -14.31 -10.78 -16.11
N ASP A 230 -14.69 -11.35 -14.96
CA ASP A 230 -15.97 -12.06 -14.78
C ASP A 230 -17.17 -11.14 -15.03
N ASP A 231 -18.27 -11.71 -15.51
CA ASP A 231 -19.47 -10.99 -15.94
C ASP A 231 -20.10 -10.18 -14.80
N TRP A 232 -19.89 -10.57 -13.53
CA TRP A 232 -20.46 -9.93 -12.34
C TRP A 232 -19.73 -8.63 -11.94
N GLY A 233 -19.28 -7.87 -12.93
CA GLY A 233 -18.60 -6.58 -12.78
C GLY A 233 -17.76 -6.20 -14.00
N GLY A 234 -17.30 -7.20 -14.75
CA GLY A 234 -16.59 -7.05 -16.01
C GLY A 234 -17.50 -6.63 -17.16
N ASP A 235 -18.78 -7.04 -17.14
CA ASP A 235 -19.81 -6.51 -18.03
C ASP A 235 -20.44 -5.23 -17.45
N SER A 236 -20.20 -4.11 -18.13
CA SER A 236 -20.78 -2.80 -17.81
C SER A 236 -21.70 -2.28 -18.93
N SER A 237 -22.15 -3.17 -19.84
CA SER A 237 -22.91 -2.79 -21.04
C SER A 237 -24.21 -2.04 -20.73
N GLU A 238 -24.90 -2.41 -19.65
CA GLU A 238 -26.14 -1.74 -19.20
C GLU A 238 -25.93 -0.28 -18.79
N VAL A 239 -24.73 0.07 -18.31
CA VAL A 239 -24.37 1.41 -17.83
C VAL A 239 -23.33 2.10 -18.71
N ALA A 240 -22.96 1.52 -19.85
CA ALA A 240 -21.85 1.98 -20.68
C ALA A 240 -21.98 3.46 -21.09
N ALA A 241 -23.20 3.92 -21.37
CA ALA A 241 -23.47 5.32 -21.73
C ALA A 241 -23.17 6.31 -20.59
N LEU A 242 -23.20 5.87 -19.33
CA LEU A 242 -22.91 6.69 -18.16
C LEU A 242 -21.41 6.70 -17.81
N LEU A 243 -20.64 5.76 -18.37
CA LEU A 243 -19.22 5.51 -18.10
C LEU A 243 -18.29 6.07 -19.19
N THR A 244 -18.83 6.84 -20.14
CA THR A 244 -18.05 7.40 -21.26
C THR A 244 -17.17 8.58 -20.87
N GLU A 245 -17.50 9.31 -19.80
CA GLU A 245 -16.75 10.47 -19.32
C GLU A 245 -17.14 10.85 -17.88
N GLY A 246 -16.31 11.70 -17.26
CA GLY A 246 -16.62 12.38 -16.01
C GLY A 246 -16.48 11.53 -14.75
N VAL A 247 -16.11 10.25 -14.84
CA VAL A 247 -15.80 9.41 -13.67
C VAL A 247 -14.48 9.86 -13.05
N VAL A 248 -14.48 10.10 -11.74
CA VAL A 248 -13.30 10.57 -10.99
C VAL A 248 -12.76 9.53 -10.01
N GLN A 249 -13.58 8.56 -9.59
CA GLN A 249 -13.17 7.48 -8.71
C GLN A 249 -14.06 6.25 -8.94
N ILE A 250 -13.48 5.06 -8.79
CA ILE A 250 -14.16 3.77 -8.78
C ILE A 250 -13.76 3.00 -7.52
N CYS A 251 -14.73 2.31 -6.92
CA CYS A 251 -14.54 1.30 -5.88
C CYS A 251 -15.17 -0.02 -6.31
N GLY A 252 -14.49 -1.14 -6.00
CA GLY A 252 -15.00 -2.49 -6.21
C GLY A 252 -15.61 -3.05 -4.92
N GLY A 253 -16.75 -3.71 -5.05
CA GLY A 253 -17.34 -4.59 -4.03
C GLY A 253 -17.04 -6.06 -4.32
N GLU A 254 -17.76 -6.97 -3.67
CA GLU A 254 -17.58 -8.42 -3.87
C GLU A 254 -17.91 -8.85 -5.30
N MET A 255 -19.04 -8.40 -5.86
CA MET A 255 -19.49 -8.77 -7.21
C MET A 255 -20.13 -7.56 -7.91
N ALA A 256 -19.58 -6.37 -7.65
CA ALA A 256 -20.11 -5.11 -8.17
C ALA A 256 -19.04 -4.03 -8.17
N PHE A 257 -19.33 -2.93 -8.87
CA PHE A 257 -18.57 -1.70 -8.80
C PHE A 257 -19.50 -0.51 -8.56
N ALA A 258 -18.93 0.53 -7.96
CA ALA A 258 -19.50 1.86 -7.93
C ALA A 258 -18.49 2.86 -8.50
N ALA A 259 -18.97 3.80 -9.30
CA ALA A 259 -18.23 4.92 -9.85
C ALA A 259 -18.87 6.22 -9.40
N ILE A 260 -18.05 7.18 -8.97
CA ILE A 260 -18.49 8.55 -8.69
C ILE A 260 -18.00 9.47 -9.80
N LYS A 261 -18.88 10.36 -10.25
CA LYS A 261 -18.62 11.34 -11.30
C LYS A 261 -18.27 12.71 -10.71
N ALA A 262 -17.65 13.56 -11.51
CA ALA A 262 -17.23 14.90 -11.12
C ALA A 262 -18.39 15.82 -10.70
N ASP A 263 -19.61 15.53 -11.16
CA ASP A 263 -20.85 16.20 -10.76
C ASP A 263 -21.43 15.67 -9.42
N GLY A 264 -20.78 14.68 -8.81
CA GLY A 264 -21.22 14.04 -7.57
C GLY A 264 -22.31 12.98 -7.77
N SER A 265 -22.64 12.61 -9.01
CA SER A 265 -23.51 11.48 -9.29
C SER A 265 -22.78 10.15 -9.14
N VAL A 266 -23.53 9.08 -8.84
CA VAL A 266 -22.99 7.72 -8.68
C VAL A 266 -23.63 6.76 -9.68
N VAL A 267 -22.81 5.90 -10.26
CA VAL A 267 -23.21 4.80 -11.15
C VAL A 267 -22.75 3.49 -10.51
N SER A 268 -23.63 2.51 -10.39
CA SER A 268 -23.29 1.16 -9.94
C SER A 268 -23.61 0.13 -11.01
N TRP A 269 -22.87 -0.97 -11.04
CA TRP A 269 -23.14 -2.13 -11.91
C TRP A 269 -22.57 -3.42 -11.30
N GLY A 270 -22.96 -4.56 -11.86
CA GLY A 270 -22.60 -5.89 -11.38
C GLY A 270 -23.81 -6.66 -10.85
N ASP A 271 -23.58 -7.67 -10.01
CA ASP A 271 -24.66 -8.52 -9.50
C ASP A 271 -25.62 -7.73 -8.59
N SER A 272 -26.91 -7.74 -8.93
CA SER A 272 -27.96 -7.02 -8.21
C SER A 272 -28.12 -7.48 -6.75
N ARG A 273 -27.68 -8.69 -6.39
CA ARG A 273 -27.72 -9.20 -5.01
C ARG A 273 -26.54 -8.72 -4.17
N TYR A 274 -25.49 -8.16 -4.79
CA TYR A 274 -24.22 -7.80 -4.17
C TYR A 274 -23.83 -6.34 -4.42
N SER A 275 -24.80 -5.43 -4.32
CA SER A 275 -24.65 -3.96 -4.47
C SER A 275 -24.52 -3.44 -5.91
N GLY A 276 -24.74 -4.26 -6.94
CA GLY A 276 -24.80 -3.80 -8.33
C GLY A 276 -26.02 -2.93 -8.65
N ASP A 277 -27.13 -3.12 -7.92
CA ASP A 277 -28.39 -2.39 -8.12
C ASP A 277 -28.56 -1.27 -7.07
N SER A 278 -28.44 -0.01 -7.52
CA SER A 278 -28.71 1.19 -6.72
C SER A 278 -30.03 1.87 -7.07
N SER A 279 -30.90 1.24 -7.88
CA SER A 279 -32.15 1.82 -8.39
C SER A 279 -33.07 2.33 -7.27
N ALA A 280 -33.10 1.62 -6.14
CA ALA A 280 -33.89 2.00 -4.96
C ALA A 280 -33.50 3.35 -4.34
N VAL A 281 -32.26 3.81 -4.56
CA VAL A 281 -31.72 5.07 -4.04
C VAL A 281 -31.20 6.00 -5.14
N ALA A 282 -31.50 5.71 -6.41
CA ALA A 282 -30.97 6.46 -7.56
C ALA A 282 -31.24 7.97 -7.46
N SER A 283 -32.40 8.37 -6.95
CA SER A 283 -32.75 9.79 -6.75
C SER A 283 -31.89 10.52 -5.71
N LEU A 284 -31.24 9.78 -4.80
CA LEU A 284 -30.32 10.32 -3.79
C LEU A 284 -28.86 10.35 -4.28
N LEU A 285 -28.59 9.76 -5.43
CA LEU A 285 -27.26 9.56 -6.00
C LEU A 285 -27.03 10.42 -7.26
N THR A 286 -27.85 11.44 -7.49
CA THR A 286 -27.75 12.32 -8.66
C THR A 286 -26.77 13.48 -8.48
N GLU A 287 -26.46 13.87 -7.24
CA GLU A 287 -25.49 14.93 -6.91
C GLU A 287 -25.07 14.85 -5.43
N GLY A 288 -24.00 15.57 -5.07
CA GLY A 288 -23.61 15.80 -3.67
C GLY A 288 -22.91 14.64 -2.97
N VAL A 289 -22.69 13.50 -3.65
CA VAL A 289 -21.78 12.47 -3.15
C VAL A 289 -20.34 12.99 -3.29
N THR A 290 -19.51 12.81 -2.27
CA THR A 290 -18.12 13.30 -2.25
C THR A 290 -17.09 12.19 -2.21
N ALA A 291 -17.49 10.97 -1.85
CA ALA A 291 -16.62 9.80 -1.79
C ALA A 291 -17.45 8.51 -1.82
N ILE A 292 -16.86 7.46 -2.38
CA ILE A 292 -17.32 6.07 -2.32
C ILE A 292 -16.18 5.22 -1.73
N PHE A 293 -16.49 4.14 -1.01
CA PHE A 293 -15.52 3.28 -0.32
C PHE A 293 -15.84 1.82 -0.58
#